data_AF-A0A822IGM4-F1
#
_entry.id   AF-A0A822IGM4-F1
#
_cell.length_a   1.000
_cell.length_b   1.000
_cell.length_c   1.000
_cell.angle_alpha   90.00
_cell.angle_beta   90.00
_cell.angle_gamma   90.00
#
_symmetry.space_group_name_H-M   'P 1'
#
loop_
_entity.id
_entity.type
_entity.pdbx_description
1 polymer ?
#
loop_
_entity_poly.entity_id
_entity_poly.type
_entity_poly.pdbx_seq_one_letter_code
_entity_poly.pdbx_strand_id
1 'polypeptide(L)'
;VDLNPIGITGKEAEAKLQEAGIILNKNTIPFETKSPFITSGIRIGTPAATTRGMKEKEMIIIAEAIDEVIRNINDVNKIKEVRRTILELCNQFPIPYE
;
A
#
# COMPACT_ATOMS: atom_id res chain seq x y z
N VAL A 1 -4.22 -0.21 9.55
CA VAL A 1 -5.28 -1.07 8.97
C VAL A 1 -5.10 -2.47 9.51
N ASP A 2 -6.17 -3.07 10.04
CA ASP A 2 -6.19 -4.47 10.48
C ASP A 2 -6.51 -5.38 9.29
N LEU A 3 -5.66 -6.39 9.07
CA LEU A 3 -5.76 -7.35 7.96
C LEU A 3 -6.31 -8.72 8.40
N ASN A 4 -6.61 -8.93 9.69
CA ASN A 4 -7.20 -10.18 10.15
C ASN A 4 -8.54 -10.54 9.46
N PRO A 5 -9.48 -9.60 9.22
CA PRO A 5 -10.76 -9.93 8.58
C PRO A 5 -10.63 -10.51 7.17
N ILE A 6 -9.50 -10.23 6.51
CA ILE A 6 -9.19 -10.67 5.15
C ILE A 6 -8.16 -11.81 5.12
N GLY A 7 -7.71 -12.29 6.29
CA GLY A 7 -6.81 -13.45 6.40
C GLY A 7 -5.37 -13.22 5.94
N ILE A 8 -4.97 -11.96 5.69
CA ILE A 8 -3.64 -11.61 5.17
C ILE A 8 -2.73 -11.15 6.30
N THR A 9 -1.42 -11.43 6.18
CA THR A 9 -0.43 -10.93 7.15
C THR A 9 0.12 -9.57 6.75
N GLY A 10 0.60 -8.79 7.72
CA GLY A 10 1.26 -7.51 7.44
C GLY A 10 2.49 -7.67 6.54
N LYS A 11 3.28 -8.72 6.77
CA LYS A 11 4.44 -9.08 5.95
C LYS A 11 4.08 -9.38 4.50
N GLU A 12 3.01 -10.12 4.27
CA GLU A 12 2.56 -10.46 2.92
C GLU A 12 2.02 -9.23 2.19
N ALA A 13 1.19 -8.43 2.86
CA ALA A 13 0.68 -7.18 2.32
C ALA A 13 1.81 -6.20 1.97
N GLU A 14 2.79 -6.02 2.86
CA GLU A 14 3.98 -5.20 2.64
C GLU A 14 4.74 -5.63 1.38
N ALA A 15 5.05 -6.91 1.24
CA ALA A 15 5.79 -7.43 0.08
C ALA A 15 5.02 -7.22 -1.23
N LYS A 16 3.71 -7.49 -1.24
CA LYS A 16 2.89 -7.42 -2.45
C LYS A 16 2.57 -6.00 -2.90
N LEU A 17 2.35 -5.10 -1.94
CA LEU A 17 2.22 -3.67 -2.24
C LEU A 17 3.53 -3.09 -2.75
N GLN A 18 4.68 -3.53 -2.23
CA GLN A 18 5.99 -3.15 -2.76
C GLN A 18 6.18 -3.60 -4.22
N GLU A 19 5.77 -4.82 -4.59
CA GLU A 19 5.75 -5.27 -5.99
C GLU A 19 4.88 -4.34 -6.87
N ALA A 20 3.73 -3.89 -6.35
CA ALA A 20 2.83 -2.92 -6.98
C ALA A 20 3.37 -1.47 -6.99
N GLY A 21 4.55 -1.19 -6.43
CA GLY A 21 5.12 0.16 -6.38
C GLY A 21 4.57 1.04 -5.25
N ILE A 22 3.85 0.46 -4.28
CA ILE A 22 3.31 1.13 -3.11
C ILE A 22 4.16 0.74 -1.90
N ILE A 23 4.88 1.70 -1.32
CA ILE A 23 5.77 1.45 -0.20
C ILE A 23 5.09 1.81 1.12
N LEU A 24 4.93 0.82 1.99
CA LEU A 24 4.40 0.97 3.34
C LEU A 24 5.05 -0.01 4.30
N ASN A 25 4.70 0.06 5.59
CA ASN A 25 5.27 -0.80 6.63
C ASN A 25 4.22 -1.74 7.21
N LYS A 26 4.59 -3.01 7.38
CA LYS A 26 3.88 -3.91 8.30
C LYS A 26 3.96 -3.37 9.72
N ASN A 27 2.88 -3.49 10.48
CA ASN A 27 2.80 -2.96 11.84
C ASN A 27 1.94 -3.88 12.70
N THR A 28 2.28 -3.99 13.98
CA THR A 28 1.41 -4.66 14.95
C THR A 28 0.13 -3.86 15.14
N ILE A 29 -0.92 -4.53 15.60
CA ILE A 29 -2.21 -3.91 15.96
C ILE A 29 -2.49 -4.16 17.44
N PRO A 30 -3.47 -3.47 18.06
CA PRO A 30 -3.92 -3.82 19.41
C PRO A 30 -4.26 -5.31 19.53
N PHE A 31 -3.83 -5.93 20.63
CA PHE A 31 -4.04 -7.37 20.89
C PHE A 31 -3.41 -8.30 19.83
N GLU A 32 -2.27 -7.90 19.27
CA GLU A 32 -1.52 -8.70 18.28
C GLU A 32 -1.26 -10.13 18.76
N THR A 33 -1.55 -11.09 17.89
CA THR A 33 -1.36 -12.53 18.12
C THR A 33 -0.22 -13.11 17.28
N LYS A 34 0.19 -12.41 16.21
CA LYS A 34 1.29 -12.82 15.33
C LYS A 34 2.63 -12.27 15.81
N SER A 35 3.71 -12.87 15.35
CA SER A 35 5.09 -12.41 15.62
C SER A 35 5.32 -10.98 15.09
N PRO A 36 6.17 -10.16 15.74
CA PRO A 36 6.59 -8.84 15.24
C PRO A 36 7.19 -8.85 13.83
N PHE A 37 7.68 -10.00 13.34
CA PHE A 37 8.21 -10.14 11.98
C PHE A 37 7.13 -10.38 10.91
N ILE A 38 5.92 -10.76 11.31
CA ILE A 38 4.80 -11.10 10.41
C ILE A 38 3.70 -10.04 10.51
N THR A 39 3.28 -9.72 11.74
CA THR A 39 2.21 -8.78 12.12
C THR A 39 0.84 -9.01 11.45
N SER A 40 -0.20 -8.42 12.02
CA SER A 40 -1.57 -8.51 11.52
C SER A 40 -2.08 -7.25 10.83
N GLY A 41 -1.23 -6.21 10.70
CA GLY A 41 -1.65 -4.94 10.10
C GLY A 41 -0.57 -4.24 9.28
N ILE A 42 -1.00 -3.14 8.66
CA ILE A 42 -0.16 -2.20 7.93
C ILE A 42 -0.43 -0.77 8.41
N ARG A 43 0.60 0.08 8.35
CA ARG A 43 0.51 1.51 8.67
C ARG A 43 0.64 2.34 7.40
N ILE A 44 -0.34 3.22 7.19
CA ILE A 44 -0.43 4.12 6.04
C ILE A 44 -0.21 5.55 6.54
N GLY A 45 0.54 6.35 5.78
CA GLY A 45 0.77 7.77 6.07
C GLY A 45 0.73 8.58 4.79
N THR A 46 0.19 9.80 4.88
CA THR A 46 0.06 10.74 3.77
C THR A 46 1.21 11.74 3.56
N PRO A 47 2.14 12.02 4.51
CA PRO A 47 3.12 13.10 4.36
C PRO A 47 3.93 13.07 3.05
N ALA A 48 4.41 11.89 2.63
CA ALA A 48 5.20 11.77 1.40
C ALA A 48 4.39 12.14 0.15
N ALA A 49 3.11 11.78 0.10
CA ALA A 49 2.24 12.08 -1.02
C ALA A 49 1.80 13.56 -1.01
N THR A 50 1.45 14.10 0.17
CA THR A 50 1.00 15.49 0.29
C THR A 50 2.13 16.49 0.06
N THR A 51 3.38 16.18 0.45
CA THR A 51 4.55 16.99 0.10
C THR A 51 4.79 17.06 -1.41
N ARG A 52 4.39 16.03 -2.18
CA ARG A 52 4.45 16.02 -3.65
C ARG A 52 3.24 16.72 -4.31
N GLY A 53 2.31 17.26 -3.53
CA GLY A 53 1.15 18.01 -4.02
C GLY A 53 -0.10 17.17 -4.27
N MET A 54 -0.09 15.87 -3.94
CA MET A 54 -1.28 15.01 -4.04
C MET A 54 -2.34 15.43 -3.01
N LYS A 55 -3.62 15.36 -3.41
CA LYS A 55 -4.77 15.77 -2.61
C LYS A 55 -5.75 14.60 -2.44
N GLU A 56 -6.96 14.90 -1.97
CA GLU A 56 -7.99 13.91 -1.64
C GLU A 56 -8.33 13.00 -2.83
N LYS A 57 -8.36 13.54 -4.05
CA LYS A 57 -8.66 12.77 -5.26
C LYS A 57 -7.62 11.69 -5.51
N GLU A 58 -6.34 12.04 -5.38
CA GLU A 58 -5.24 11.09 -5.54
C GLU A 58 -5.20 10.07 -4.39
N MET A 59 -5.60 10.48 -3.17
CA MET A 59 -5.70 9.56 -2.03
C MET A 59 -6.74 8.46 -2.26
N ILE A 60 -7.86 8.78 -2.94
CA ILE A 60 -8.85 7.77 -3.33
C ILE A 60 -8.22 6.73 -4.27
N ILE A 61 -7.51 7.19 -5.31
CA ILE A 61 -6.83 6.31 -6.27
C ILE A 61 -5.81 5.41 -5.55
N ILE A 62 -5.03 5.96 -4.61
CA ILE A 62 -4.05 5.19 -3.84
C ILE A 62 -4.75 4.16 -2.94
N ALA A 63 -5.87 4.53 -2.29
CA ALA A 63 -6.63 3.61 -1.46
C ALA A 63 -7.24 2.45 -2.27
N GLU A 64 -7.81 2.75 -3.44
CA GLU A 64 -8.32 1.75 -4.39
C GLU A 64 -7.21 0.82 -4.87
N ALA A 65 -6.04 1.36 -5.22
CA ALA A 65 -4.88 0.58 -5.62
C ALA A 65 -4.40 -0.36 -4.49
N ILE A 66 -4.43 0.10 -3.23
CA ILE A 66 -4.09 -0.74 -2.07
C ILE A 66 -5.10 -1.87 -1.91
N ASP A 67 -6.41 -1.57 -1.94
CA ASP A 67 -7.47 -2.58 -1.82
C ASP A 67 -7.40 -3.61 -2.94
N GLU A 68 -7.14 -3.17 -4.18
CA GLU A 68 -7.04 -4.04 -5.35
C GLU A 68 -5.90 -5.06 -5.21
N VAL A 69 -4.72 -4.63 -4.75
CA VAL A 69 -3.59 -5.55 -4.49
C VAL A 69 -3.90 -6.50 -3.35
N ILE A 70 -4.51 -6.01 -2.27
CA ILE A 70 -4.83 -6.84 -1.10
C ILE A 70 -5.85 -7.92 -1.45
N ARG A 71 -6.90 -7.60 -2.23
CA ARG A 71 -7.91 -8.58 -2.65
C ARG A 71 -7.38 -9.59 -3.67
N ASN A 72 -6.41 -9.19 -4.48
CA ASN A 72 -5.83 -10.02 -5.53
C ASN A 72 -4.36 -10.33 -5.26
N ILE A 73 -4.03 -10.66 -4.00
CA ILE A 73 -2.65 -10.74 -3.50
C ILE A 73 -1.76 -11.78 -4.22
N ASN A 74 -2.39 -12.75 -4.88
CA ASN A 74 -1.71 -13.79 -5.67
C ASN A 74 -1.82 -13.58 -7.19
N ASP A 75 -2.55 -12.56 -7.65
CA ASP A 75 -2.69 -12.23 -9.08
C ASP A 75 -1.57 -11.27 -9.52
N VAL A 76 -0.54 -11.86 -10.11
CA VAL A 76 0.63 -11.13 -10.63
C VAL A 76 0.24 -10.14 -11.73
N ASN A 77 -0.79 -10.43 -12.54
CA ASN A 77 -1.21 -9.52 -13.61
C ASN A 77 -1.89 -8.30 -13.01
N LYS A 78 -2.73 -8.50 -11.99
CA LYS A 78 -3.40 -7.38 -11.31
C LYS A 78 -2.42 -6.46 -10.60
N ILE A 79 -1.42 -7.04 -9.93
CA ILE A 79 -0.32 -6.29 -9.30
C ILE A 79 0.45 -5.45 -10.32
N LYS A 80 0.73 -5.99 -11.51
CA LYS A 80 1.39 -5.24 -12.60
C LYS A 80 0.52 -4.10 -13.14
N GLU A 81 -0.79 -4.32 -13.26
CA GLU A 81 -1.74 -3.28 -13.66
C GLU A 81 -1.72 -2.12 -12.66
N VAL A 82 -1.85 -2.43 -11.37
CA VAL A 82 -1.78 -1.43 -10.30
C VAL A 82 -0.45 -0.69 -10.33
N ARG A 83 0.67 -1.39 -10.52
CA ARG A 83 1.99 -0.77 -10.64
C ARG A 83 2.05 0.29 -11.74
N ARG A 84 1.45 0.01 -12.89
CA ARG A 84 1.37 0.97 -14.00
C ARG A 84 0.57 2.20 -13.58
N THR A 85 -0.61 2.00 -12.99
CA THR A 85 -1.46 3.11 -12.49
C THR A 85 -0.73 3.99 -11.48
N ILE A 86 -0.03 3.38 -10.51
CA ILE A 86 0.74 4.11 -9.50
C ILE A 86 1.92 4.87 -10.11
N LEU A 87 2.59 4.29 -11.11
CA LEU A 87 3.69 4.97 -11.81
C LEU A 87 3.17 6.17 -12.62
N GLU A 88 2.07 6.01 -13.34
CA GLU A 88 1.40 7.09 -14.08
C GLU A 88 0.94 8.22 -13.14
N LEU A 89 0.43 7.88 -11.95
CA LEU A 89 0.10 8.85 -10.91
C LEU A 89 1.37 9.56 -10.41
N CYS A 90 2.43 8.83 -10.07
CA CYS A 90 3.68 9.41 -9.59
C CYS A 90 4.31 10.38 -10.59
N ASN A 91 4.25 10.10 -11.88
CA ASN A 91 4.80 10.96 -12.93
C ASN A 91 4.08 12.32 -13.05
N GLN A 92 2.83 12.42 -12.60
CA GLN A 92 2.09 13.69 -12.56
C GLN A 92 2.52 14.59 -11.38
N PHE A 93 3.19 14.02 -10.38
CA PHE A 93 3.60 14.70 -9.15
C PHE A 93 5.11 14.50 -8.93
N PRO A 94 5.98 15.20 -9.68
CA PRO A 94 7.43 15.04 -9.58
C PRO A 94 7.95 15.41 -8.18
N ILE A 95 9.16 14.96 -7.86
CA ILE A 95 9.77 15.24 -6.56
C ILE A 95 10.14 16.73 -6.52
N PRO A 96 9.75 17.49 -5.47
CA PRO A 96 9.98 18.93 -5.42
C PRO A 96 11.44 19.38 -5.40
N TYR A 97 12.39 18.46 -5.26
CA TYR A 97 13.81 18.73 -5.03
C TYR A 97 14.73 17.99 -6.02
N GLU A 98 14.19 17.51 -7.15
CA GLU A 98 15.01 17.06 -8.28
C GLU A 98 15.54 18.23 -9.12
#